data_AF-A0A349SHF7-F1
#
_entry.id   AF-A0A349SHF7-F1
#
_cell.length_a   1.000
_cell.length_b   1.000
_cell.length_c   1.000
_cell.angle_alpha   90.00
_cell.angle_beta   90.00
_cell.angle_gamma   90.00
#
_symmetry.space_group_name_H-M   'P 1'
#
loop_
_entity.id
_entity.type
_entity.pdbx_description
1 polymer ?
#
loop_
_entity_poly.entity_id
_entity_poly.type
_entity_poly.pdbx_seq_one_letter_code
_entity_poly.pdbx_strand_id
1 'polypeptide(L)' 'RLRIPKGVSEELAAELRDFRRQALHAQELSFAHPDSGDRMTFSSPLPDDLERLIVILTADQALST' A
#
# COMPACT_ATOMS: atom_id res chain seq x y z
N ARG A 1 15.66 9.44 -0.75
CA ARG A 1 14.97 10.72 -0.43
C ARG A 1 13.71 10.78 -1.26
N LEU A 2 12.55 10.87 -0.61
CA LEU A 2 11.27 10.98 -1.31
C LEU A 2 11.25 12.25 -2.18
N ARG A 3 10.85 12.12 -3.45
CA ARG A 3 10.62 13.24 -4.36
C ARG A 3 9.12 13.37 -4.57
N ILE A 4 8.56 14.53 -4.25
CA ILE A 4 7.16 14.84 -4.51
C ILE A 4 7.04 15.32 -5.97
N PRO A 5 6.21 14.70 -6.82
CA PRO A 5 5.97 15.18 -8.17
C PRO A 5 5.37 16.59 -8.20
N LYS A 6 5.60 17.34 -9.29
CA LYS A 6 4.91 18.62 -9.50
C LYS A 6 3.49 18.35 -9.99
N GLY A 7 2.54 19.19 -9.57
CA GLY A 7 1.15 19.13 -10.05
C GLY A 7 0.22 18.17 -9.30
N VAL A 8 0.71 17.53 -8.22
CA VAL A 8 -0.15 16.80 -7.28
C VAL A 8 -0.87 17.77 -6.34
N SER A 9 -2.02 17.36 -5.81
CA SER A 9 -2.75 18.08 -4.77
C SER A 9 -1.93 18.26 -3.50
N GLU A 10 -2.31 19.25 -2.69
CA GLU A 10 -1.72 19.47 -1.37
C GLU A 10 -1.93 18.28 -0.43
N GLU A 11 -3.09 17.63 -0.54
CA GLU A 11 -3.44 16.43 0.23
C GLU A 11 -2.50 15.26 -0.10
N LEU A 12 -2.33 14.94 -1.39
CA LEU A 12 -1.39 13.89 -1.81
C LEU A 12 0.05 14.23 -1.43
N ALA A 13 0.45 15.50 -1.56
CA ALA A 13 1.78 15.93 -1.13
C ALA A 13 1.99 15.77 0.39
N ALA A 14 0.97 15.97 1.21
CA ALA A 14 1.03 15.76 2.66
C ALA A 14 1.15 14.26 2.99
N GLU A 15 0.26 13.43 2.45
CA GLU A 15 0.26 11.99 2.67
C GLU A 15 1.60 11.36 2.27
N LEU A 16 2.15 11.73 1.11
CA LEU A 16 3.45 11.21 0.67
C LEU A 16 4.58 11.56 1.66
N ARG A 17 4.59 12.75 2.26
CA ARG A 17 5.63 13.14 3.25
C ARG A 17 5.54 12.33 4.55
N ASP A 18 4.32 11.99 4.93
CA ASP A 18 4.01 11.25 6.16
C ASP A 18 4.10 9.73 5.98
N PHE A 19 4.06 9.23 4.74
CA PHE A 19 4.26 7.82 4.44
C PHE A 19 5.75 7.43 4.55
N ARG A 20 6.18 7.03 5.76
CA ARG A 20 7.61 6.80 6.09
C ARG A 20 8.16 5.42 5.74
N ARG A 21 7.32 4.48 5.27
CA ARG A 21 7.72 3.12 4.93
C ARG A 21 7.57 2.83 3.44
N GLN A 22 8.03 1.67 3.00
CA GLN A 22 7.75 1.21 1.63
C GLN A 22 6.25 0.93 1.48
N ALA A 23 5.68 1.32 0.35
CA ALA A 23 4.33 0.93 -0.04
C ALA A 23 4.32 -0.54 -0.51
N LEU A 24 4.67 -1.44 0.40
CA LEU A 24 4.82 -2.87 0.19
C LEU A 24 4.06 -3.60 1.30
N HIS A 25 3.30 -4.61 0.93
CA HIS A 25 2.54 -5.45 1.86
C HIS A 25 2.47 -6.89 1.33
N ALA A 26 2.84 -7.85 2.16
CA ALA A 26 2.68 -9.27 1.87
C ALA A 26 1.26 -9.69 2.26
N GLN A 27 0.34 -9.63 1.31
CA GLN A 27 -1.08 -9.96 1.53
C GLN A 27 -1.29 -11.45 1.78
N GLU A 28 -0.54 -12.31 1.10
CA GLU A 28 -0.70 -13.76 1.16
C GLU A 28 0.65 -14.46 1.36
N LEU A 29 0.65 -15.48 2.20
CA LEU A 29 1.76 -16.41 2.37
C LEU A 29 1.27 -17.84 2.20
N SER A 30 1.88 -18.57 1.27
CA SER A 30 1.57 -19.99 1.02
C SER A 30 2.82 -20.85 1.15
N PHE A 31 2.74 -21.94 1.90
CA PHE A 31 3.83 -22.92 2.02
C PHE A 31 3.29 -24.32 2.40
N ALA A 32 4.12 -25.35 2.29
CA ALA A 32 3.79 -26.70 2.75
C ALA A 32 4.02 -26.82 4.26
N HIS A 33 3.06 -27.37 5.00
CA HIS A 33 3.19 -27.62 6.43
C HIS A 33 4.42 -28.51 6.69
N PRO A 34 5.32 -28.16 7.64
CA PRO A 34 6.60 -28.84 7.80
C PRO A 34 6.47 -30.33 8.16
N ASP A 35 5.42 -30.70 8.89
CA ASP A 35 5.24 -32.10 9.33
C ASP A 35 4.34 -32.91 8.38
N SER A 36 3.30 -32.29 7.81
CA SER A 36 2.29 -33.02 7.02
C SER A 36 2.47 -32.86 5.51
N GLY A 37 3.19 -31.84 5.05
CA GLY A 37 3.34 -31.49 3.64
C GLY A 37 2.11 -30.81 3.02
N ASP A 38 1.01 -30.66 3.77
CA ASP A 38 -0.21 -30.06 3.26
C ASP A 38 0.00 -28.58 2.92
N ARG A 39 -0.60 -28.13 1.82
CA ARG A 39 -0.52 -26.72 1.43
C ARG A 39 -1.34 -25.87 2.40
N MET A 40 -0.68 -24.93 3.06
CA MET A 40 -1.31 -23.92 3.90
C MET A 40 -1.23 -22.56 3.22
N THR A 41 -2.29 -21.78 3.35
CA THR A 41 -2.38 -20.40 2.87
C THR A 41 -2.86 -19.51 4.01
N PHE A 42 -2.15 -18.41 4.22
CA PHE A 42 -2.49 -17.37 5.19
C PHE A 42 -2.69 -16.06 4.46
N SER A 43 -3.64 -15.24 4.92
CA SER A 43 -3.87 -13.90 4.39
C SER A 43 -3.90 -12.86 5.50
N SER A 44 -3.53 -11.63 5.14
CA SER A 44 -3.65 -10.44 5.98
C SER A 44 -4.50 -9.39 5.23
N PRO A 45 -5.35 -8.62 5.93
CA PRO A 45 -5.99 -7.46 5.33
C PRO A 45 -4.94 -6.41 4.94
N LEU A 46 -5.33 -5.56 3.99
CA LEU A 46 -4.51 -4.41 3.61
C LEU A 46 -4.38 -3.47 4.83
N PRO A 47 -3.18 -2.99 5.17
CA PRO A 47 -3.02 -2.06 6.28
C PRO A 47 -3.67 -0.70 6.01
N ASP A 48 -4.23 -0.07 7.05
CA ASP A 48 -4.96 1.20 6.99
C ASP A 48 -4.18 2.34 6.30
N ASP A 49 -2.85 2.34 6.42
CA ASP A 49 -2.01 3.36 5.78
C ASP A 49 -1.93 3.19 4.25
N LEU A 50 -1.90 1.96 3.75
CA LEU A 50 -1.98 1.66 2.33
C LEU A 50 -3.38 1.91 1.78
N GLU A 51 -4.42 1.57 2.53
CA GLU A 51 -5.80 1.90 2.16
C GLU A 51 -5.98 3.41 1.98
N ARG A 52 -5.56 4.19 2.98
CA ARG A 52 -5.58 5.66 2.91
C ARG A 52 -4.77 6.21 1.73
N LEU A 53 -3.55 5.71 1.53
CA LEU A 53 -2.70 6.15 0.43
C LEU A 53 -3.38 5.90 -0.93
N ILE A 54 -4.00 4.73 -1.12
CA ILE A 54 -4.74 4.41 -2.36
C ILE A 54 -5.91 5.37 -2.56
N VAL A 55 -6.70 5.64 -1.52
CA VAL A 55 -7.84 6.57 -1.60
C VAL A 55 -7.39 7.95 -2.07
N ILE A 56 -6.32 8.49 -1.48
CA ILE A 56 -5.80 9.82 -1.82
C ILE A 56 -5.22 9.84 -3.24
N LEU A 57 -4.49 8.79 -3.65
CA LEU A 57 -3.98 8.66 -5.02
C LEU A 57 -5.11 8.62 -6.06
N THR A 58 -6.19 7.88 -5.79
CA THR A 58 -7.35 7.79 -6.68
C THR A 58 -8.08 9.14 -6.77
N ALA A 59 -8.23 9.84 -5.64
CA ALA A 59 -8.84 11.17 -5.63
C ALA A 59 -8.01 12.19 -6.45
N ASP A 60 -6.69 12.20 -6.26
CA ASP A 60 -5.76 13.08 -6.98
C ASP A 60 -5.77 12.84 -8.50
N GLN A 61 -5.81 11.56 -8.90
CA GLN A 61 -5.94 11.16 -10.30
C GLN A 61 -7.24 11.69 -10.93
N ALA A 62 -8.35 11.64 -10.20
CA ALA A 62 -9.64 12.13 -10.68
C ALA A 62 -9.67 13.66 -10.83
N LEU A 63 -8.92 14.41 -10.02
CA LEU A 63 -8.78 15.87 -10.15
C LEU A 63 -7.92 16.29 -11.37
N SER A 64 -7.07 15.38 -11.84
CA SER A 64 -6.11 15.63 -12.92
C SER A 64 -6.62 15.24 -14.32
N THR A 65 -7.87 14.78 -14.42
CA THR A 65 -8.55 14.37 -15.66
C THR A 65 -9.59 15.41 -16.06
#